data_AF-A0A7K2P2E8-F1
#
_entry.id   AF-A0A7K2P2E8-F1
#
_cell.length_a   1.000
_cell.length_b   1.000
_cell.length_c   1.000
_cell.angle_alpha   90.00
_cell.angle_beta   90.00
_cell.angle_gamma   90.00
#
_symmetry.space_group_name_H-M   'P 1'
#
loop_
_entity.id
_entity.type
_entity.pdbx_description
1 polymer ?
#
loop_
_entity_poly.entity_id
_entity_poly.type
_entity_poly.pdbx_seq_one_letter_code
_entity_poly.pdbx_strand_id
1 'polypeptide(L)'
;SGLVHTHGYAPPKSERDRRGLDVDSDLYTVGRTLKVLAERAARPAGLAARSLEALIRRATHPEPAARFRSAAEMSRQLWEVLREDQALGGRDPYPERSTRFEPTAAVFGAALGTVPALQWWTRRPGTGTPELPAGAPEPRAAARALP
;
A
#
# COMPACT_ATOMS: atom_id res chain seq x y z
N SER A 1 -7.07 -20.06 35.75
CA SER A 1 -5.95 -19.81 34.84
C SER A 1 -5.71 -18.32 34.72
N GLY A 2 -4.48 -17.84 34.95
CA GLY A 2 -4.13 -16.43 34.70
C GLY A 2 -3.77 -16.20 33.24
N LEU A 3 -4.23 -15.11 32.65
CA LEU A 3 -3.90 -14.73 31.27
C LEU A 3 -2.43 -14.29 31.18
N VAL A 4 -1.62 -15.03 30.43
CA VAL A 4 -0.20 -14.72 30.19
C VAL A 4 -0.09 -13.55 29.22
N HIS A 5 0.76 -12.58 29.56
CA HIS A 5 0.98 -11.38 28.75
C HIS A 5 2.26 -10.65 29.14
N THR A 6 2.78 -9.82 28.24
CA THR A 6 3.89 -8.91 28.52
C THR A 6 3.36 -7.53 28.88
N HIS A 7 3.84 -6.99 30.00
CA HIS A 7 3.47 -5.64 30.42
C HIS A 7 3.87 -4.61 29.35
N GLY A 8 2.99 -3.64 29.09
CA GLY A 8 3.20 -2.63 28.06
C GLY A 8 2.87 -3.08 26.62
N TYR A 9 2.57 -4.35 26.37
CA TYR A 9 2.15 -4.82 25.03
C TYR A 9 0.69 -5.25 24.98
N ALA A 10 0.12 -5.66 26.13
CA ALA A 10 -1.27 -6.06 26.23
C ALA A 10 -2.22 -4.86 26.33
N PRO A 11 -3.51 -5.03 25.96
CA PRO A 11 -4.57 -4.08 26.27
C PRO A 11 -4.68 -3.76 27.76
N PRO A 12 -5.36 -2.65 28.13
CA PRO A 12 -5.59 -2.27 29.52
C PRO A 12 -6.06 -3.44 30.39
N LYS A 13 -5.56 -3.54 31.62
CA LYS A 13 -5.92 -4.62 32.55
C LYS A 13 -7.44 -4.70 32.76
N SER A 14 -8.10 -3.55 32.94
CA SER A 14 -9.56 -3.47 33.11
C SER A 14 -10.34 -4.09 31.97
N GLU A 15 -9.85 -3.94 30.74
CA GLU A 15 -10.45 -4.55 29.56
C GLU A 15 -10.30 -6.08 29.59
N ARG A 16 -9.07 -6.55 29.84
CA ARG A 16 -8.74 -7.99 29.87
C ARG A 16 -9.47 -8.73 30.98
N ASP A 17 -9.59 -8.11 32.16
CA ASP A 17 -10.31 -8.68 33.30
C ASP A 17 -11.82 -8.78 33.02
N ARG A 18 -12.37 -7.88 32.20
CA ARG A 18 -13.82 -7.82 31.88
C ARG A 18 -14.24 -8.78 30.77
N ARG A 19 -13.45 -8.90 29.70
CA ARG A 19 -13.85 -9.65 28.49
C ARG A 19 -12.88 -10.76 28.07
N GLY A 20 -11.76 -10.92 28.78
CA GLY A 20 -10.69 -11.82 28.37
C GLY A 20 -9.87 -11.28 27.20
N LEU A 21 -9.20 -12.19 26.49
CA LEU A 21 -8.48 -11.90 25.25
C LEU A 21 -9.33 -12.33 24.05
N ASP A 22 -9.27 -11.55 22.99
CA ASP A 22 -9.96 -11.76 21.72
C ASP A 22 -9.04 -11.28 20.58
N VAL A 23 -9.47 -11.43 19.33
CA VAL A 23 -8.71 -11.07 18.13
C VAL A 23 -8.17 -9.63 18.22
N ASP A 24 -8.98 -8.67 18.66
CA ASP A 24 -8.55 -7.28 18.76
C ASP A 24 -7.51 -7.04 19.88
N SER A 25 -7.43 -7.92 20.88
CA SER A 25 -6.36 -7.89 21.90
C SER A 25 -5.01 -8.23 21.29
N ASP A 26 -4.96 -9.22 20.39
CA ASP A 26 -3.75 -9.55 19.65
C ASP A 26 -3.36 -8.41 18.70
N LEU A 27 -4.34 -7.80 18.03
CA LEU A 27 -4.10 -6.65 17.14
C LEU A 27 -3.60 -5.42 17.90
N TYR A 28 -4.08 -5.20 19.13
CA TYR A 28 -3.51 -4.19 20.03
C TYR A 28 -2.03 -4.48 20.31
N THR A 29 -1.68 -5.74 20.59
CA THR A 29 -0.28 -6.15 20.80
C THR A 29 0.56 -5.95 19.55
N VAL A 30 0.06 -6.29 18.35
CA VAL A 30 0.74 -5.97 17.08
C VAL A 30 0.97 -4.46 16.95
N GLY A 31 -0.04 -3.64 17.25
CA GLY A 31 0.08 -2.18 17.23
C GLY A 31 1.16 -1.66 18.20
N ARG A 32 1.24 -2.19 19.41
CA ARG A 32 2.29 -1.85 20.38
C ARG A 32 3.68 -2.30 19.91
N THR A 33 3.79 -3.49 19.35
CA THR A 33 5.05 -3.99 18.77
C THR A 33 5.52 -3.10 17.63
N LEU A 34 4.63 -2.75 16.68
CA LEU A 34 4.93 -1.83 15.58
C LEU A 34 5.38 -0.46 16.09
N LYS A 35 4.73 0.08 17.12
CA LYS A 35 5.14 1.34 17.75
C LYS A 35 6.58 1.28 18.26
N VAL A 36 6.91 0.23 19.03
CA VAL A 36 8.25 0.06 19.62
C VAL A 36 9.32 -0.14 18.56
N LEU A 37 9.01 -0.84 17.47
CA LEU A 37 9.91 -1.02 16.34
C LEU A 37 10.09 0.29 15.55
N ALA A 38 9.01 1.03 15.28
CA ALA A 38 9.05 2.29 14.57
C ALA A 38 9.84 3.38 15.31
N GLU A 39 9.88 3.34 16.64
CA GLU A 39 10.73 4.22 17.45
C GLU A 39 12.24 3.94 17.27
N ARG A 40 12.62 2.74 16.82
CA ARG A 40 14.02 2.33 16.60
C ARG A 40 14.41 2.25 15.12
N ALA A 41 13.44 2.17 14.22
CA ALA A 41 13.67 2.09 12.78
C ALA A 41 13.93 3.48 12.17
N ALA A 42 14.48 3.50 10.95
CA ALA A 42 14.45 4.70 10.14
C ALA A 42 12.99 5.13 9.92
N ARG A 43 12.69 6.41 10.15
CA ARG A 43 11.33 6.90 10.02
C ARG A 43 10.92 6.92 8.54
N PRO A 44 9.72 6.40 8.21
CA PRO A 44 9.12 6.62 6.89
C PRO A 44 9.04 8.12 6.60
N ALA A 45 9.11 8.50 5.32
CA ALA A 45 8.96 9.88 4.90
C ALA A 45 7.51 10.19 4.49
N GLY A 46 7.17 11.48 4.48
CA GLY A 46 5.93 11.97 3.88
C GLY A 46 4.64 11.34 4.42
N LEU A 47 3.77 10.88 3.51
CA LEU A 47 2.46 10.33 3.85
C LEU A 47 2.57 9.04 4.66
N ALA A 48 3.54 8.18 4.35
CA ALA A 48 3.70 6.88 4.99
C ALA A 48 3.89 6.99 6.52
N ALA A 49 4.61 8.01 7.00
CA ALA A 49 4.76 8.26 8.43
C ALA A 49 3.42 8.54 9.11
N ARG A 50 2.58 9.38 8.49
CA ARG A 50 1.26 9.74 9.01
C ARG A 50 0.30 8.54 8.98
N SER A 51 0.35 7.75 7.91
CA SER A 51 -0.45 6.54 7.74
C SER A 51 -0.06 5.45 8.73
N LEU A 52 1.25 5.25 8.97
CA LEU A 52 1.76 4.33 9.99
C LEU A 52 1.31 4.75 11.39
N GLU A 53 1.41 6.04 11.73
CA GLU A 53 0.95 6.56 13.02
C GLU A 53 -0.56 6.36 13.20
N ALA A 54 -1.35 6.65 12.17
CA ALA A 54 -2.80 6.44 12.20
C ALA A 54 -3.17 4.95 12.36
N LEU A 55 -2.45 4.05 11.68
CA LEU A 55 -2.62 2.60 11.81
C LEU A 55 -2.30 2.13 13.23
N ILE A 56 -1.16 2.56 13.81
CA ILE A 56 -0.78 2.24 15.18
C ILE A 56 -1.84 2.75 16.16
N ARG A 57 -2.25 4.02 16.02
CA ARG A 57 -3.28 4.62 16.87
C ARG A 57 -4.60 3.85 16.82
N ARG A 58 -5.02 3.40 15.64
CA ARG A 58 -6.22 2.58 15.46
C ARG A 58 -6.06 1.21 16.13
N ALA A 59 -4.95 0.52 15.90
CA ALA A 59 -4.68 -0.79 16.52
C ALA A 59 -4.65 -0.68 18.06
N THR A 60 -4.07 0.39 18.60
CA THR A 60 -3.93 0.61 20.04
C THR A 60 -5.04 1.48 20.64
N HIS A 61 -6.20 1.58 20.00
CA HIS A 61 -7.27 2.47 20.45
C HIS A 61 -7.79 2.03 21.84
N PRO A 62 -8.11 2.96 22.77
CA PRO A 62 -8.62 2.60 24.10
C PRO A 62 -9.93 1.81 24.05
N GLU A 63 -10.84 2.18 23.17
CA GLU A 63 -12.10 1.46 22.90
C GLU A 63 -11.84 0.29 21.93
N PRO A 64 -12.05 -0.98 22.35
CA PRO A 64 -11.93 -2.18 21.51
C PRO A 64 -12.69 -2.10 20.18
N ALA A 65 -13.92 -1.59 20.20
CA ALA A 65 -14.77 -1.53 19.01
C ALA A 65 -14.22 -0.63 17.89
N ALA A 66 -13.31 0.30 18.22
CA ALA A 66 -12.67 1.19 17.26
C ALA A 66 -11.38 0.61 16.64
N ARG A 67 -10.93 -0.56 17.11
CA ARG A 67 -9.72 -1.23 16.60
C ARG A 67 -10.00 -1.90 15.25
N PHE A 68 -8.99 -2.62 14.75
CA PHE A 68 -9.17 -3.51 13.61
C PHE A 68 -10.01 -4.72 14.03
N ARG A 69 -10.91 -5.16 13.14
CA ARG A 69 -11.78 -6.32 13.42
C ARG A 69 -11.12 -7.65 13.06
N SER A 70 -10.06 -7.61 12.27
CA SER A 70 -9.31 -8.81 11.87
C SER A 70 -7.87 -8.48 11.49
N ALA A 71 -7.00 -9.48 11.59
CA ALA A 71 -5.63 -9.40 11.08
C ALA A 71 -5.59 -9.13 9.57
N ALA A 72 -6.52 -9.70 8.80
CA ALA A 72 -6.61 -9.46 7.35
C ALA A 72 -6.94 -8.00 7.03
N GLU A 73 -7.78 -7.35 7.82
CA GLU A 73 -8.06 -5.92 7.68
C GLU A 73 -6.81 -5.08 8.00
N MET A 74 -6.16 -5.37 9.13
CA MET A 74 -4.95 -4.66 9.54
C MET A 74 -3.80 -4.83 8.53
N SER A 75 -3.61 -6.06 8.02
CA SER A 75 -2.57 -6.37 7.04
C SER A 75 -2.77 -5.61 5.73
N ARG A 76 -4.01 -5.54 5.21
CA ARG A 76 -4.30 -4.74 4.00
C ARG A 76 -3.92 -3.28 4.19
N GLN A 77 -4.28 -2.68 5.32
CA GLN A 77 -3.92 -1.29 5.62
C GLN A 77 -2.40 -1.10 5.79
N LEU A 78 -1.72 -2.07 6.41
CA LEU A 78 -0.26 -2.01 6.54
C LEU A 78 0.45 -2.10 5.19
N TRP A 79 -0.10 -2.86 4.24
CA TRP A 79 0.40 -2.89 2.86
C TRP A 79 0.27 -1.54 2.14
N GLU A 80 -0.81 -0.79 2.37
CA GLU A 80 -0.93 0.57 1.84
C GLU A 80 0.20 1.46 2.37
N VAL A 81 0.48 1.41 3.68
CA VAL A 81 1.56 2.18 4.30
C VAL A 81 2.92 1.82 3.68
N LEU A 82 3.18 0.53 3.46
CA LEU A 82 4.42 0.06 2.83
C LEU A 82 4.56 0.57 1.39
N ARG A 83 3.46 0.60 0.62
CA ARG A 83 3.47 1.14 -0.75
C ARG A 83 3.71 2.64 -0.77
N GLU A 84 3.10 3.38 0.15
CA GLU A 84 3.35 4.82 0.30
C GLU A 84 4.83 5.12 0.60
N ASP A 85 5.47 4.32 1.45
CA ASP A 85 6.89 4.50 1.80
C ASP A 85 7.80 4.16 0.60
N GLN A 86 7.52 3.07 -0.10
CA GLN A 86 8.28 2.66 -1.28
C GLN A 86 8.18 3.64 -2.44
N ALA A 87 7.00 4.25 -2.65
CA ALA A 87 6.79 5.24 -3.70
C ALA A 87 7.70 6.48 -3.54
N LEU A 88 8.07 6.84 -2.30
CA LEU A 88 9.01 7.93 -2.01
C LEU A 88 10.48 7.51 -2.10
N GLY A 89 10.76 6.20 -1.99
CA GLY A 89 12.12 5.65 -2.01
C GLY A 89 12.76 5.52 -3.40
N GLY A 90 12.06 5.92 -4.48
CA GLY A 90 12.56 5.84 -5.86
C GLY A 90 12.82 4.41 -6.35
N ARG A 91 12.35 3.39 -5.62
CA ARG A 91 12.35 2.00 -6.08
C ARG A 91 11.21 1.83 -7.07
N ASP A 92 11.41 1.00 -8.10
CA ASP A 92 10.34 0.64 -9.02
C ASP A 92 9.09 0.25 -8.22
N PRO A 93 7.89 0.79 -8.55
CA PRO A 93 6.67 0.46 -7.85
C PRO A 93 6.54 -1.05 -7.85
N TYR A 94 6.60 -1.68 -6.67
CA TYR A 94 6.53 -3.13 -6.55
C TYR A 94 5.18 -3.56 -7.11
N PRO A 95 5.09 -4.07 -8.34
CA PRO A 95 3.83 -4.57 -8.83
C PRO A 95 3.67 -5.89 -8.08
N GLU A 96 2.81 -5.92 -7.06
CA GLU A 96 2.43 -7.20 -6.46
C GLU A 96 1.91 -8.09 -7.60
N ARG A 97 2.70 -9.10 -7.96
CA ARG A 97 2.30 -10.10 -8.94
C ARG A 97 1.06 -10.78 -8.39
N SER A 98 -0.04 -10.68 -9.14
CA SER A 98 -1.26 -11.40 -8.80
C SER A 98 -0.96 -12.89 -8.66
N THR A 99 -1.37 -13.50 -7.55
CA THR A 99 -1.32 -14.97 -7.38
C THR A 99 -2.43 -15.68 -8.16
N ARG A 100 -3.34 -14.92 -8.79
CA ARG A 100 -4.49 -15.43 -9.55
C ARG A 100 -4.40 -15.17 -11.05
N PHE A 101 -3.52 -14.27 -11.47
CA PHE A 101 -3.44 -13.81 -12.86
C PHE A 101 -1.98 -13.82 -13.28
N GLU A 102 -1.70 -14.43 -14.43
CA GLU A 102 -0.39 -14.34 -15.07
C GLU A 102 -0.08 -12.89 -15.46
N PRO A 103 1.20 -12.45 -15.40
CA PRO A 103 1.60 -11.16 -15.93
C PRO A 103 1.23 -11.05 -17.40
N THR A 104 0.62 -9.93 -17.81
CA THR A 104 0.26 -9.71 -19.22
C THR A 104 1.51 -9.80 -20.10
N ALA A 105 1.50 -10.70 -21.09
CA ALA A 105 2.66 -10.96 -21.95
C ALA A 105 3.09 -9.74 -22.80
N ALA A 106 2.19 -8.78 -23.02
CA ALA A 106 2.49 -7.53 -23.70
C ALA A 106 1.55 -6.40 -23.22
N VAL A 107 2.07 -5.17 -23.09
CA VAL A 107 1.27 -3.99 -22.76
C VAL A 107 0.49 -3.56 -24.00
N PHE A 108 -0.84 -3.63 -23.93
CA PHE A 108 -1.73 -3.21 -25.01
C PHE A 108 -1.89 -1.68 -25.03
N GLY A 109 -1.65 -1.05 -26.18
CA GLY A 109 -1.88 0.39 -26.34
C GLY A 109 -0.91 1.31 -25.59
N ALA A 110 0.31 0.86 -25.28
CA ALA A 110 1.30 1.63 -24.50
C ALA A 110 1.65 3.02 -25.07
N ALA A 111 1.40 3.25 -26.37
CA ALA A 111 1.62 4.53 -27.04
C ALA A 111 0.36 5.43 -27.08
N LEU A 112 -0.81 4.94 -26.65
CA LEU A 112 -2.05 5.71 -26.74
C LEU A 112 -1.97 6.96 -25.86
N GLY A 113 -2.11 8.13 -26.47
CA GLY A 113 -2.03 9.41 -25.77
C GLY A 113 -0.63 9.78 -25.26
N THR A 114 0.43 9.04 -25.63
CA THR A 114 1.79 9.45 -25.28
C THR A 114 2.15 10.73 -26.00
N VAL A 115 2.59 11.73 -25.24
CA VAL A 115 3.05 13.01 -25.79
C VAL A 115 4.43 12.86 -26.44
N PRO A 116 4.74 13.63 -27.50
CA PRO A 116 6.06 13.64 -28.09
C PRO A 116 7.14 13.99 -27.08
N ALA A 117 8.31 13.40 -27.26
CA ALA A 117 9.48 13.68 -26.44
C ALA A 117 9.88 15.17 -26.51
N LEU A 118 10.56 15.65 -25.46
CA LEU A 118 10.88 17.08 -25.28
C LEU A 118 11.57 17.71 -26.50
N GLN A 119 12.41 16.95 -27.22
CA GLN A 119 13.08 17.41 -28.43
C GLN A 119 12.12 17.87 -29.55
N TRP A 120 10.90 17.34 -29.59
CA TRP A 120 9.88 17.76 -30.54
C TRP A 120 9.47 19.23 -30.31
N TRP A 121 9.38 19.64 -29.05
CA TRP A 121 9.01 21.01 -28.66
C TRP A 121 10.18 21.99 -28.82
N THR A 122 11.40 21.52 -28.57
CA THR A 122 12.60 22.37 -28.66
C THR A 122 13.16 22.50 -30.07
N ARG A 123 12.87 21.56 -30.98
CA ARG A 123 13.29 21.58 -32.39
C ARG A 123 12.10 21.48 -33.35
N ARG A 124 11.06 22.27 -33.08
CA ARG A 124 9.79 22.18 -33.79
C ARG A 124 9.97 22.35 -35.31
N PRO A 125 9.59 21.39 -36.17
CA PRO A 125 9.79 21.48 -37.62
C PRO A 125 8.76 22.37 -38.35
N GLY A 126 7.95 23.16 -37.63
CA GLY A 126 6.88 23.98 -38.22
C GLY A 126 5.79 24.34 -37.21
N THR A 127 4.64 24.85 -37.69
CA THR A 127 3.50 25.27 -36.85
C THR A 127 2.48 24.15 -36.58
N GLY A 128 2.70 22.94 -37.10
CA GLY A 128 1.76 21.82 -36.97
C GLY A 128 1.60 21.30 -35.54
N THR A 129 0.40 20.78 -35.27
CA THR A 129 0.07 20.01 -34.05
C THR A 129 0.67 18.60 -34.16
N PRO A 130 1.30 18.05 -33.12
CA PRO A 130 1.78 16.68 -33.19
C PRO A 130 0.58 15.73 -33.26
N GLU A 131 0.62 14.79 -34.20
CA GLU A 131 -0.31 13.67 -34.18
C GLU A 131 0.00 12.79 -32.98
N LEU A 132 -1.00 12.63 -32.12
CA LEU A 132 -0.94 11.70 -31.00
C LEU A 132 -1.42 10.33 -31.47
N PRO A 133 -0.84 9.23 -30.98
CA PRO A 133 -1.40 7.91 -31.22
C PRO A 133 -2.75 7.85 -30.49
N ALA A 134 -3.84 8.08 -31.22
CA ALA A 134 -5.20 8.11 -30.69
C ALA A 134 -6.12 7.06 -31.33
N GLY A 135 -5.63 6.37 -32.38
CA GLY A 135 -6.37 5.34 -33.09
C GLY A 135 -6.33 3.99 -32.37
N ALA A 136 -7.38 3.19 -32.55
CA ALA A 136 -7.39 1.81 -32.09
C ALA A 136 -6.19 1.04 -32.69
N PRO A 137 -5.52 0.18 -31.91
CA PRO A 137 -4.42 -0.61 -32.44
C PRO A 137 -4.90 -1.61 -33.49
N GLU A 138 -4.02 -1.94 -34.42
CA GLU A 138 -4.30 -2.92 -35.47
C GLU A 138 -4.77 -4.27 -34.88
N PRO A 139 -5.78 -4.94 -35.47
CA PRO A 139 -6.31 -6.21 -34.97
C PRO A 139 -5.24 -7.28 -34.75
N ARG A 140 -4.20 -7.30 -35.60
CA ARG A 140 -3.07 -8.24 -35.49
C ARG A 140 -2.15 -7.94 -34.31
N ALA A 141 -2.00 -6.67 -33.95
CA ALA A 141 -1.26 -6.28 -32.75
C ALA A 141 -2.04 -6.62 -31.48
N ALA A 142 -3.38 -6.46 -31.52
CA ALA A 142 -4.27 -6.88 -30.45
C ALA A 142 -4.20 -8.39 -30.20
N ALA A 143 -4.28 -9.20 -31.26
CA ALA A 143 -4.24 -10.66 -31.16
C ALA A 143 -2.94 -11.20 -30.53
N ARG A 144 -1.81 -10.49 -30.63
CA ARG A 144 -0.53 -10.89 -30.03
C ARG A 144 -0.41 -10.56 -28.54
N ALA A 145 -1.30 -9.72 -28.02
CA ALA A 145 -1.30 -9.27 -26.63
C ALA A 145 -2.37 -9.97 -25.77
N LEU A 146 -3.23 -10.80 -26.38
CA LEU A 146 -4.20 -11.63 -25.70
C LEU A 146 -3.52 -12.90 -25.13
N PRO A 147 -3.92 -13.37 -23.94
CA PRO A 147 -3.42 -14.62 -23.37
C PRO A 147 -3.85 -15.87 -24.15
#